data_AF-A0A955TCI0-F1
#
_entry.id   AF-A0A955TCI0-F1
#
_cell.length_a   1.000
_cell.length_b   1.000
_cell.length_c   1.000
_cell.angle_alpha   90.00
_cell.angle_beta   90.00
_cell.angle_gamma   90.00
#
_symmetry.space_group_name_H-M   'P 1'
#
loop_
_entity.id
_entity.type
_entity.pdbx_description
1 polymer ?
#
loop_
_entity_poly.entity_id
_entity_poly.type
_entity_poly.pdbx_seq_one_letter_code
_entity_poly.pdbx_strand_id
1 'polypeptide(L)'
;DGKELYVKCIPMHWPLDNEPAQCVFESWLRLEDNRVHARARMINHREDETRYAPRSQELPAVYTNGPYYKVMSYTGDDPFSGGELERFTKVWTNEKLEEGFSPWSHWVATEGWAALVNDEDWGLGVWSPEVLEYNGGFYGKTGVGGPKDASTGYLAPRTRDIIDHDIDYDYEYALIVDSLEGIREWVKSNHGKSRLPDYVFEEDRQHCVYRNADDQGWPIEGLIELTASKPNPMIEGPTEFWRAEEAPSLFIRMAYRGQAKKGRVVWKTYEERSFNEERAVDFDIVPDGEFHTYQVELSSHSDYTGALLGLGVYPALNATEGETIRVEFVSHRDRSGS
;
A
#
# COMPACT_ATOMS: atom_id res chain seq x y z
N ASP A 1 -18.53 -26.32 -6.07
CA ASP A 1 -17.64 -27.49 -6.31
C ASP A 1 -16.80 -27.88 -5.07
N GLY A 2 -17.03 -27.24 -3.91
CA GLY A 2 -16.25 -27.50 -2.69
C GLY A 2 -14.94 -26.73 -2.61
N LYS A 3 -14.65 -25.84 -3.57
CA LYS A 3 -13.42 -25.05 -3.62
C LYS A 3 -13.60 -23.60 -3.16
N GLU A 4 -14.81 -23.18 -2.82
CA GLU A 4 -15.10 -21.81 -2.41
C GLU A 4 -15.70 -21.77 -1.01
N LEU A 5 -15.16 -20.89 -0.17
CA LEU A 5 -15.72 -20.51 1.12
C LEU A 5 -16.10 -19.03 1.07
N TYR A 6 -17.30 -18.71 1.53
CA TYR A 6 -17.74 -17.35 1.75
C TYR A 6 -18.04 -17.13 3.23
N VAL A 7 -17.49 -16.07 3.78
CA VAL A 7 -17.73 -15.62 5.15
C VAL A 7 -18.30 -14.22 5.11
N LYS A 8 -19.37 -14.00 5.87
CA LYS A 8 -19.93 -12.67 6.15
C LYS A 8 -20.13 -12.55 7.66
N CYS A 9 -19.55 -11.53 8.27
CA CYS A 9 -19.67 -11.31 9.70
C CYS A 9 -19.68 -9.82 10.06
N ILE A 10 -20.01 -9.56 11.32
CA ILE A 10 -19.70 -8.30 11.99
C ILE A 10 -18.50 -8.60 12.88
N PRO A 11 -17.32 -7.96 12.66
CA PRO A 11 -16.16 -8.21 13.48
C PRO A 11 -16.33 -7.56 14.86
N MET A 12 -15.47 -7.93 15.81
CA MET A 12 -15.41 -7.33 17.14
C MET A 12 -14.27 -6.32 17.20
N HIS A 13 -14.44 -5.24 17.97
CA HIS A 13 -13.36 -4.31 18.26
C HIS A 13 -12.30 -4.96 19.14
N TRP A 14 -11.07 -5.09 18.62
CA TRP A 14 -9.94 -5.65 19.36
C TRP A 14 -9.67 -5.03 20.74
N PRO A 15 -9.68 -3.69 20.93
CA PRO A 15 -9.34 -3.10 22.22
C PRO A 15 -10.53 -3.03 23.20
N LEU A 16 -11.71 -3.47 22.80
CA LEU A 16 -12.95 -3.34 23.58
C LEU A 16 -13.48 -4.72 24.00
N ASP A 17 -14.16 -4.76 25.14
CA ASP A 17 -14.71 -6.01 25.66
C ASP A 17 -16.00 -6.36 24.95
N ASN A 18 -15.93 -7.31 24.01
CA ASN A 18 -17.08 -7.87 23.30
C ASN A 18 -18.00 -6.81 22.67
N GLU A 19 -17.41 -5.75 22.11
CA GLU A 19 -18.14 -4.71 21.36
C GLU A 19 -18.07 -5.00 19.84
N PRO A 20 -19.22 -5.27 19.19
CA PRO A 20 -19.27 -5.42 17.74
C PRO A 20 -18.85 -4.13 17.04
N ALA A 21 -18.12 -4.26 15.94
CA ALA A 21 -17.81 -3.13 15.08
C ALA A 21 -19.05 -2.68 14.30
N GLN A 22 -19.09 -1.40 13.96
CA GLN A 22 -20.09 -0.84 13.06
C GLN A 22 -19.66 -1.03 11.60
N CYS A 23 -19.31 -2.27 11.23
CA CYS A 23 -18.97 -2.65 9.86
C CYS A 23 -19.40 -4.09 9.58
N VAL A 24 -19.58 -4.40 8.29
CA VAL A 24 -19.74 -5.76 7.79
C VAL A 24 -18.46 -6.16 7.10
N PHE A 25 -17.93 -7.34 7.41
CA PHE A 25 -16.77 -7.90 6.73
C PHE A 25 -17.18 -9.13 5.93
N GLU A 26 -16.78 -9.16 4.66
CA GLU A 26 -17.01 -10.25 3.73
C GLU A 26 -15.67 -10.80 3.24
N SER A 27 -15.56 -12.11 3.11
CA SER A 27 -14.39 -12.77 2.53
C SER A 27 -14.82 -13.93 1.64
N TRP A 28 -14.28 -13.95 0.43
CA TRP A 28 -14.41 -15.02 -0.54
C TRP A 28 -13.05 -15.69 -0.69
N LEU A 29 -12.96 -16.96 -0.33
CA LEU A 29 -11.74 -17.76 -0.41
C LEU A 29 -11.96 -18.86 -1.43
N ARG A 30 -11.11 -18.91 -2.45
CA ARG A 30 -11.16 -19.89 -3.53
C ARG A 30 -9.88 -20.71 -3.58
N LEU A 31 -10.01 -22.02 -3.43
CA LEU A 31 -8.91 -22.98 -3.46
C LEU A 31 -8.59 -23.39 -4.91
N GLU A 32 -7.36 -23.10 -5.34
CA GLU A 32 -6.83 -23.42 -6.66
C GLU A 32 -5.51 -24.19 -6.53
N ASP A 33 -5.61 -25.52 -6.57
CA ASP A 33 -4.53 -26.47 -6.28
C ASP A 33 -3.93 -26.25 -4.88
N ASN A 34 -2.71 -25.73 -4.81
CA ASN A 34 -1.98 -25.44 -3.57
C ASN A 34 -2.12 -23.98 -3.11
N ARG A 35 -3.11 -23.24 -3.63
CA ARG A 35 -3.27 -21.80 -3.39
C ARG A 35 -4.68 -21.45 -2.95
N VAL A 36 -4.81 -20.40 -2.15
CA VAL A 36 -6.08 -19.74 -1.88
C VAL A 36 -6.02 -18.34 -2.47
N HIS A 37 -6.91 -18.05 -3.42
CA HIS A 37 -7.21 -16.70 -3.87
C HIS A 37 -8.31 -16.13 -2.98
N ALA A 38 -8.04 -14.98 -2.39
CA ALA A 38 -8.94 -14.35 -1.46
C ALA A 38 -9.30 -12.94 -1.93
N ARG A 39 -10.59 -12.63 -1.85
CA ARG A 39 -11.09 -11.27 -1.86
C ARG A 39 -11.68 -10.97 -0.49
N ALA A 40 -11.38 -9.82 0.06
CA ALA A 40 -11.96 -9.33 1.30
C ALA A 40 -12.62 -7.97 1.06
N ARG A 41 -13.73 -7.71 1.72
CA ARG A 41 -14.47 -6.45 1.62
C ARG A 41 -14.99 -6.03 2.98
N MET A 42 -14.73 -4.81 3.37
CA MET A 42 -15.27 -4.17 4.56
C MET A 42 -16.24 -3.08 4.14
N ILE A 43 -17.48 -3.17 4.61
CA ILE A 43 -18.51 -2.15 4.43
C ILE A 43 -18.70 -1.45 5.77
N ASN A 44 -18.09 -0.29 5.91
CA ASN A 44 -18.16 0.50 7.13
C ASN A 44 -19.50 1.25 7.20
N HIS A 45 -20.04 1.38 8.41
CA HIS A 45 -21.28 2.12 8.67
C HIS A 45 -21.24 2.71 10.08
N ARG A 46 -20.10 3.33 10.43
CA ARG A 46 -19.92 3.98 11.74
C ARG A 46 -20.84 5.18 11.83
N GLU A 47 -21.51 5.30 12.97
CA GLU A 47 -22.26 6.52 13.33
C GLU A 47 -21.33 7.70 13.60
N ASP A 48 -20.10 7.41 14.03
CA ASP A 48 -19.06 8.42 14.19
C ASP A 48 -18.46 8.82 12.83
N GLU A 49 -18.84 10.00 12.37
CA GLU A 49 -18.36 10.64 11.15
C GLU A 49 -17.00 11.36 11.33
N THR A 50 -16.32 11.16 12.47
CA THR A 50 -14.98 11.71 12.68
C THR A 50 -14.04 11.23 11.58
N ARG A 51 -13.36 12.20 10.96
CA ARG A 51 -12.29 11.95 10.00
C ARG A 51 -11.01 11.61 10.73
N TYR A 52 -10.50 10.42 10.48
CA TYR A 52 -9.25 9.95 11.06
C TYR A 52 -8.11 10.10 10.05
N ALA A 53 -6.93 10.46 10.57
CA ALA A 53 -5.70 10.41 9.78
C ALA A 53 -5.48 8.99 9.22
N PRO A 54 -4.85 8.85 8.04
CA PRO A 54 -4.57 7.55 7.44
C PRO A 54 -3.78 6.65 8.41
N ARG A 55 -4.18 5.39 8.49
CA ARG A 55 -3.55 4.38 9.36
C ARG A 55 -3.10 3.18 8.55
N SER A 56 -2.11 2.47 9.09
CA SER A 56 -1.64 1.22 8.49
C SER A 56 -2.75 0.18 8.52
N GLN A 57 -3.00 -0.46 7.39
CA GLN A 57 -3.88 -1.61 7.23
C GLN A 57 -3.04 -2.85 6.91
N GLU A 58 -3.49 -4.03 7.33
CA GLU A 58 -2.86 -5.32 7.04
C GLU A 58 -3.72 -6.11 6.05
N LEU A 59 -3.17 -6.46 4.89
CA LEU A 59 -3.95 -6.88 3.71
C LEU A 59 -3.48 -8.21 3.07
N PRO A 60 -3.42 -9.35 3.78
CA PRO A 60 -3.93 -9.63 5.12
C PRO A 60 -2.81 -9.86 6.15
N ALA A 61 -3.20 -10.03 7.41
CA ALA A 61 -2.35 -10.63 8.44
C ALA A 61 -2.44 -12.16 8.41
N VAL A 62 -1.30 -12.87 8.42
CA VAL A 62 -1.27 -14.33 8.54
C VAL A 62 -0.38 -14.80 9.69
N TYR A 63 -0.73 -15.98 10.21
CA TYR A 63 0.02 -16.65 11.26
C TYR A 63 0.32 -18.11 10.88
N THR A 64 1.57 -18.53 11.01
CA THR A 64 2.00 -19.93 10.84
C THR A 64 2.41 -20.53 12.18
N ASN A 65 2.33 -21.85 12.31
CA ASN A 65 2.82 -22.53 13.52
C ASN A 65 4.36 -22.67 13.51
N GLY A 66 4.91 -23.07 14.66
CA GLY A 66 6.34 -22.94 14.92
C GLY A 66 7.35 -23.56 13.93
N PRO A 67 7.04 -24.65 13.22
CA PRO A 67 7.91 -25.19 12.16
C PRO A 67 8.15 -24.24 10.97
N TYR A 68 7.25 -23.30 10.68
CA TYR A 68 7.37 -22.37 9.56
C TYR A 68 7.80 -20.99 10.04
N TYR A 69 9.09 -20.86 10.37
CA TYR A 69 9.62 -19.73 11.12
C TYR A 69 10.61 -18.85 10.35
N LYS A 70 11.03 -19.29 9.16
CA LYS A 70 11.92 -18.48 8.31
C LYS A 70 11.08 -17.49 7.52
N VAL A 71 11.12 -16.21 7.91
CA VAL A 71 10.55 -15.11 7.13
C VAL A 71 11.50 -14.80 5.98
N MET A 72 11.02 -14.94 4.75
CA MET A 72 11.81 -14.80 3.52
C MET A 72 11.13 -13.82 2.56
N SER A 73 11.91 -12.97 1.90
CA SER A 73 11.43 -12.06 0.84
C SER A 73 12.59 -11.71 -0.09
N TYR A 74 12.28 -11.30 -1.32
CA TYR A 74 13.24 -10.50 -2.09
C TYR A 74 13.10 -9.03 -1.70
N THR A 75 14.22 -8.36 -1.43
CA THR A 75 14.25 -6.94 -1.04
C THR A 75 15.04 -6.06 -1.99
N GLY A 76 15.81 -6.63 -2.93
CA GLY A 76 16.67 -5.89 -3.84
C GLY A 76 15.93 -5.02 -4.85
N ASP A 77 16.67 -4.24 -5.62
CA ASP A 77 16.11 -3.28 -6.58
C ASP A 77 15.97 -3.84 -8.00
N ASP A 78 16.22 -5.14 -8.23
CA ASP A 78 16.08 -5.79 -9.54
C ASP A 78 15.07 -6.95 -9.46
N PRO A 79 13.77 -6.64 -9.30
CA PRO A 79 12.76 -7.66 -9.02
C PRO A 79 12.68 -8.70 -10.14
N PHE A 80 12.50 -9.96 -9.74
CA PHE A 80 12.37 -11.13 -10.60
C PHE A 80 13.61 -11.47 -11.45
N SER A 81 14.76 -10.87 -11.15
CA SER A 81 16.08 -11.19 -11.72
C SER A 81 16.66 -12.54 -11.25
N GLY A 82 16.08 -13.12 -10.20
CA GLY A 82 16.66 -14.28 -9.51
C GLY A 82 17.72 -13.90 -8.46
N GLY A 83 17.82 -12.62 -8.08
CA GLY A 83 18.70 -12.16 -7.00
C GLY A 83 18.40 -12.82 -5.65
N GLU A 84 19.36 -12.70 -4.72
CA GLU A 84 19.33 -13.36 -3.40
C GLU A 84 18.11 -12.96 -2.56
N LEU A 85 17.55 -13.94 -1.84
CA LEU A 85 16.45 -13.71 -0.90
C LEU A 85 17.01 -13.34 0.48
N GLU A 86 16.36 -12.39 1.13
CA GLU A 86 16.68 -12.00 2.49
C GLU A 86 15.89 -12.84 3.50
N ARG A 87 16.57 -13.25 4.58
CA ARG A 87 15.94 -13.86 5.75
C ARG A 87 15.85 -12.86 6.88
N PHE A 88 14.64 -12.59 7.36
CA PHE A 88 14.43 -11.75 8.55
C PHE A 88 14.46 -12.63 9.80
N THR A 89 15.39 -12.33 10.72
CA THR A 89 15.68 -13.18 11.88
C THR A 89 15.09 -12.67 13.19
N LYS A 90 14.21 -11.67 13.15
CA LYS A 90 13.65 -11.08 14.36
C LYS A 90 12.71 -12.05 15.05
N VAL A 91 13.08 -12.42 16.28
CA VAL A 91 12.29 -13.28 17.16
C VAL A 91 11.94 -12.50 18.42
N TRP A 92 10.66 -12.42 18.72
CA TRP A 92 10.12 -11.81 19.93
C TRP A 92 9.83 -12.91 20.96
N THR A 93 10.42 -12.80 22.14
CA THR A 93 10.24 -13.77 23.24
C THR A 93 9.75 -13.13 24.54
N ASN A 94 9.58 -11.81 24.56
CA ASN A 94 9.18 -11.10 25.77
C ASN A 94 7.66 -11.16 25.92
N GLU A 95 7.18 -11.25 27.15
CA GLU A 95 5.74 -11.20 27.45
C GLU A 95 5.17 -9.77 27.39
N LYS A 96 6.04 -8.76 27.47
CA LYS A 96 5.66 -7.34 27.42
C LYS A 96 6.29 -6.65 26.22
N LEU A 97 5.45 -5.88 25.52
CA LEU A 97 5.87 -4.92 24.51
C LEU A 97 6.27 -3.64 25.24
N GLU A 98 7.52 -3.22 25.09
CA GLU A 98 7.97 -1.92 25.57
C GLU A 98 7.44 -0.81 24.67
N GLU A 99 7.19 0.37 25.24
CA GLU A 99 6.74 1.52 24.47
C GLU A 99 7.76 1.88 23.38
N GLY A 100 7.29 2.08 22.15
CA GLY A 100 8.16 2.36 21.00
C GLY A 100 8.85 1.14 20.39
N PHE A 101 8.65 -0.07 20.94
CA PHE A 101 9.20 -1.30 20.37
C PHE A 101 8.20 -1.99 19.43
N SER A 102 8.59 -2.17 18.16
CA SER A 102 7.90 -3.10 17.26
C SER A 102 8.48 -4.51 17.44
N PRO A 103 7.67 -5.56 17.62
CA PRO A 103 8.16 -6.94 17.67
C PRO A 103 8.56 -7.48 16.29
N TRP A 104 8.20 -6.78 15.22
CA TRP A 104 8.33 -7.23 13.84
C TRP A 104 9.43 -6.49 13.08
N SER A 105 10.00 -7.14 12.07
CA SER A 105 10.80 -6.50 11.04
C SER A 105 9.89 -5.77 10.07
N HIS A 106 10.42 -4.75 9.38
CA HIS A 106 9.71 -3.98 8.38
C HIS A 106 10.60 -3.87 7.13
N TRP A 107 10.05 -4.15 5.96
CA TRP A 107 10.80 -4.10 4.70
C TRP A 107 9.90 -3.75 3.52
N VAL A 108 10.54 -3.45 2.39
CA VAL A 108 9.89 -3.33 1.08
C VAL A 108 10.21 -4.59 0.30
N ALA A 109 9.19 -5.34 -0.09
CA ALA A 109 9.29 -6.49 -0.97
C ALA A 109 9.05 -6.01 -2.40
N THR A 110 10.10 -5.74 -3.17
CA THR A 110 9.98 -5.20 -4.55
C THR A 110 9.31 -6.17 -5.52
N GLU A 111 9.29 -7.47 -5.19
CA GLU A 111 8.50 -8.50 -5.89
C GLU A 111 7.06 -8.64 -5.36
N GLY A 112 6.68 -7.91 -4.31
CA GLY A 112 5.33 -7.89 -3.73
C GLY A 112 4.91 -9.16 -2.99
N TRP A 113 5.86 -9.97 -2.52
CA TRP A 113 5.57 -11.19 -1.76
C TRP A 113 6.56 -11.40 -0.63
N ALA A 114 6.13 -12.15 0.38
CA ALA A 114 6.99 -12.69 1.42
C ALA A 114 6.47 -14.07 1.85
N ALA A 115 7.28 -14.86 2.53
CA ALA A 115 6.93 -16.22 2.93
C ALA A 115 7.39 -16.56 4.34
N LEU A 116 6.66 -17.47 4.98
CA LEU A 116 7.02 -18.17 6.20
C LEU A 116 7.25 -19.64 5.87
N VAL A 117 8.52 -20.08 5.88
CA VAL A 117 8.92 -21.43 5.46
C VAL A 117 9.68 -22.19 6.56
N ASN A 118 9.68 -23.52 6.45
CA ASN A 118 10.43 -24.42 7.31
C ASN A 118 11.88 -24.59 6.83
N ASP A 119 12.68 -25.40 7.53
CA ASP A 119 14.09 -25.63 7.17
C ASP A 119 14.31 -26.23 5.77
N GLU A 120 13.29 -26.87 5.18
CA GLU A 120 13.30 -27.43 3.82
C GLU A 120 12.84 -26.42 2.76
N ASP A 121 12.69 -25.15 3.14
CA ASP A 121 12.16 -24.07 2.30
C ASP A 121 10.73 -24.32 1.79
N TRP A 122 9.95 -25.14 2.51
CA TRP A 122 8.54 -25.37 2.24
C TRP A 122 7.67 -24.60 3.23
N GLY A 123 6.60 -23.96 2.76
CA GLY A 123 5.69 -23.24 3.67
C GLY A 123 4.65 -22.39 2.96
N LEU A 124 4.36 -21.23 3.56
CA LEU A 124 3.28 -20.34 3.14
C LEU A 124 3.84 -19.02 2.60
N GLY A 125 3.58 -18.73 1.34
CA GLY A 125 3.75 -17.42 0.72
C GLY A 125 2.49 -16.57 0.83
N VAL A 126 2.69 -15.26 1.00
CA VAL A 126 1.64 -14.24 0.97
C VAL A 126 1.98 -13.22 -0.10
N TRP A 127 1.09 -13.08 -1.07
CA TRP A 127 1.18 -12.10 -2.16
C TRP A 127 -0.04 -11.20 -2.12
N SER A 128 0.17 -9.89 -2.08
CA SER A 128 -0.88 -8.89 -2.31
C SER A 128 -0.44 -8.03 -3.50
N PRO A 129 -1.22 -8.00 -4.60
CA PRO A 129 -0.77 -7.43 -5.87
C PRO A 129 -0.42 -5.94 -5.77
N GLU A 130 -1.10 -5.20 -4.90
CA GLU A 130 -1.07 -3.73 -4.77
C GLU A 130 -0.12 -3.24 -3.67
N VAL A 131 0.53 -4.14 -2.93
CA VAL A 131 1.26 -3.80 -1.70
C VAL A 131 2.71 -4.29 -1.74
N LEU A 132 3.64 -3.40 -1.42
CA LEU A 132 5.08 -3.73 -1.32
C LEU A 132 5.65 -3.59 0.09
N GLU A 133 4.99 -2.87 1.00
CA GLU A 133 5.47 -2.80 2.39
C GLU A 133 5.01 -4.03 3.17
N TYR A 134 5.94 -4.64 3.88
CA TYR A 134 5.66 -5.84 4.66
C TYR A 134 6.20 -5.68 6.08
N ASN A 135 5.55 -6.38 7.00
CA ASN A 135 6.11 -6.66 8.31
C ASN A 135 5.92 -8.11 8.70
N GLY A 136 6.81 -8.58 9.55
CA GLY A 136 6.77 -9.96 9.99
C GLY A 136 7.92 -10.31 10.91
N GLY A 137 7.85 -11.51 11.45
CA GLY A 137 8.82 -12.05 12.38
C GLY A 137 8.28 -13.31 13.01
N PHE A 138 8.87 -13.69 14.13
CA PHE A 138 8.44 -14.87 14.87
C PHE A 138 8.26 -14.57 16.35
N TYR A 139 7.24 -15.15 16.97
CA TYR A 139 7.02 -15.12 18.41
C TYR A 139 7.27 -16.50 19.03
N GLY A 140 8.00 -16.54 20.13
CA GLY A 140 8.25 -17.77 20.89
C GLY A 140 9.43 -18.60 20.34
N LYS A 141 9.34 -19.92 20.49
CA LYS A 141 10.42 -20.85 20.14
C LYS A 141 10.27 -21.33 18.69
N THR A 142 11.28 -21.08 17.87
CA THR A 142 11.30 -21.46 16.45
C THR A 142 11.45 -22.96 16.24
N GLY A 143 10.96 -23.46 15.10
CA GLY A 143 11.17 -24.82 14.60
C GLY A 143 10.40 -25.91 15.35
N VAL A 144 9.64 -25.57 16.40
CA VAL A 144 8.91 -26.53 17.23
C VAL A 144 7.53 -26.00 17.57
N GLY A 145 6.60 -26.94 17.75
CA GLY A 145 5.22 -26.65 18.11
C GLY A 145 4.25 -27.04 17.00
N GLY A 146 2.97 -27.07 17.34
CA GLY A 146 1.87 -27.39 16.45
C GLY A 146 0.78 -26.33 16.48
N PRO A 147 -0.38 -26.61 15.86
CA PRO A 147 -1.47 -25.65 15.69
C PRO A 147 -2.12 -25.12 16.99
N LYS A 148 -1.74 -25.65 18.15
CA LYS A 148 -2.26 -25.25 19.47
C LYS A 148 -1.22 -24.55 20.35
N ASP A 149 0.02 -24.45 19.88
CA ASP A 149 1.10 -23.80 20.62
C ASP A 149 1.09 -22.29 20.36
N ALA A 150 1.59 -21.52 21.33
CA ALA A 150 1.67 -20.07 21.20
C ALA A 150 2.76 -19.59 20.23
N SER A 151 3.75 -20.43 19.91
CA SER A 151 4.85 -20.04 19.02
C SER A 151 4.33 -19.89 17.59
N THR A 152 4.53 -18.71 17.01
CA THR A 152 3.88 -18.33 15.77
C THR A 152 4.78 -17.48 14.88
N GLY A 153 4.81 -17.80 13.59
CA GLY A 153 5.31 -16.89 12.57
C GLY A 153 4.22 -15.89 12.22
N TYR A 154 4.57 -14.63 12.05
CA TYR A 154 3.63 -13.58 11.68
C TYR A 154 4.14 -12.85 10.44
N LEU A 155 3.23 -12.58 9.51
CA LEU A 155 3.52 -11.89 8.26
C LEU A 155 2.30 -11.09 7.80
N ALA A 156 2.52 -9.85 7.38
CA ALA A 156 1.47 -9.01 6.81
C ALA A 156 2.05 -8.08 5.72
N PRO A 157 1.55 -8.11 4.47
CA PRO A 157 1.54 -6.95 3.61
C PRO A 157 0.77 -5.80 4.27
N ARG A 158 1.27 -4.57 4.10
CA ARG A 158 0.66 -3.36 4.65
C ARG A 158 0.67 -2.20 3.69
N THR A 159 -0.38 -1.40 3.76
CA THR A 159 -0.44 -0.07 3.16
C THR A 159 -1.00 0.92 4.18
N ARG A 160 -0.98 2.22 3.85
CA ARG A 160 -1.68 3.24 4.64
C ARG A 160 -2.92 3.69 3.87
N ASP A 161 -4.06 3.66 4.54
CA ASP A 161 -5.34 4.06 3.94
C ASP A 161 -6.13 4.99 4.84
N ILE A 162 -6.99 5.77 4.19
CA ILE A 162 -8.07 6.53 4.81
C ILE A 162 -9.31 5.62 4.82
N ILE A 163 -9.80 5.30 6.01
CA ILE A 163 -11.01 4.48 6.20
C ILE A 163 -12.14 5.41 6.65
N ASP A 164 -12.95 5.87 5.69
CA ASP A 164 -14.11 6.71 5.99
C ASP A 164 -15.15 5.93 6.81
N HIS A 165 -16.05 6.66 7.45
CA HIS A 165 -17.05 6.07 8.34
C HIS A 165 -18.05 5.14 7.60
N ASP A 166 -18.23 5.38 6.30
CA ASP A 166 -19.18 4.73 5.40
C ASP A 166 -18.50 4.06 4.18
N ILE A 167 -17.17 3.87 4.23
CA ILE A 167 -16.40 3.34 3.11
C ILE A 167 -16.79 1.89 2.76
N ASP A 168 -16.79 1.61 1.46
CA ASP A 168 -16.72 0.28 0.90
C ASP A 168 -15.28 -0.01 0.47
N TYR A 169 -14.59 -0.85 1.23
CA TYR A 169 -13.15 -1.07 1.08
C TYR A 169 -12.89 -2.54 0.76
N ASP A 170 -12.31 -2.83 -0.41
CA ASP A 170 -11.93 -4.18 -0.78
C ASP A 170 -10.46 -4.33 -1.16
N TYR A 171 -9.96 -5.56 -1.02
CA TYR A 171 -8.59 -5.93 -1.36
C TYR A 171 -8.51 -7.42 -1.70
N GLU A 172 -7.49 -7.78 -2.47
CA GLU A 172 -7.22 -9.16 -2.87
C GLU A 172 -5.84 -9.62 -2.43
N TYR A 173 -5.71 -10.93 -2.22
CA TYR A 173 -4.44 -11.57 -1.92
C TYR A 173 -4.44 -13.05 -2.33
N ALA A 174 -3.25 -13.62 -2.44
CA ALA A 174 -3.05 -15.05 -2.58
C ALA A 174 -2.24 -15.61 -1.41
N LEU A 175 -2.68 -16.76 -0.91
CA LEU A 175 -1.94 -17.63 -0.01
C LEU A 175 -1.42 -18.81 -0.81
N ILE A 176 -0.11 -19.06 -0.80
CA ILE A 176 0.55 -20.02 -1.69
C ILE A 176 1.30 -21.04 -0.83
N VAL A 177 0.89 -22.31 -0.85
CA VAL A 177 1.60 -23.36 -0.11
C VAL A 177 2.54 -24.10 -1.06
N ASP A 178 3.83 -23.76 -1.01
CA ASP A 178 4.83 -24.35 -1.89
C ASP A 178 6.25 -24.25 -1.29
N SER A 179 7.23 -24.73 -2.06
CA SER A 179 8.63 -24.37 -1.92
C SER A 179 8.82 -22.86 -2.11
N LEU A 180 9.85 -22.30 -1.48
CA LEU A 180 10.20 -20.89 -1.57
C LEU A 180 10.45 -20.46 -3.03
N GLU A 181 11.07 -21.33 -3.82
CA GLU A 181 11.26 -21.15 -5.26
C GLU A 181 9.91 -21.14 -6.00
N GLY A 182 9.04 -22.13 -5.76
CA GLY A 182 7.71 -22.20 -6.38
C GLY A 182 6.81 -21.01 -6.05
N ILE A 183 6.87 -20.49 -4.80
CA ILE A 183 6.18 -19.26 -4.40
C ILE A 183 6.62 -18.09 -5.28
N ARG A 184 7.95 -17.85 -5.37
CA ARG A 184 8.51 -16.74 -6.15
C ARG A 184 8.19 -16.87 -7.64
N GLU A 185 8.31 -18.07 -8.21
CA GLU A 185 7.99 -18.33 -9.62
C GLU A 185 6.52 -18.10 -9.94
N TRP A 186 5.63 -18.51 -9.05
CA TRP A 186 4.21 -18.28 -9.22
C TRP A 186 3.89 -16.78 -9.17
N VAL A 187 4.44 -16.04 -8.21
CA VAL A 187 4.27 -14.57 -8.14
C VAL A 187 4.83 -13.91 -9.39
N LYS A 188 6.02 -14.30 -9.85
CA LYS A 188 6.59 -13.83 -11.12
C LYS A 188 5.70 -14.10 -12.33
N SER A 189 4.92 -15.18 -12.33
CA SER A 189 4.03 -15.50 -13.45
C SER A 189 2.69 -14.74 -13.39
N ASN A 190 2.35 -14.21 -12.21
CA ASN A 190 1.05 -13.57 -11.95
C ASN A 190 1.16 -12.09 -11.57
N HIS A 191 2.37 -11.54 -11.39
CA HIS A 191 2.55 -10.11 -11.22
C HIS A 191 2.01 -9.39 -12.47
N GLY A 192 1.13 -8.41 -12.27
CA GLY A 192 0.56 -7.61 -13.34
C GLY A 192 1.65 -6.92 -14.17
N LYS A 193 1.30 -6.47 -15.38
CA LYS A 193 2.26 -6.01 -16.40
C LYS A 193 2.93 -4.65 -16.13
N SER A 194 2.50 -3.87 -15.14
CA SER A 194 3.09 -2.55 -14.86
C SER A 194 2.69 -2.03 -13.49
N ARG A 195 3.67 -1.57 -12.69
CA ARG A 195 3.48 -0.81 -11.43
C ARG A 195 4.00 0.63 -11.59
N LEU A 196 3.82 1.20 -12.79
CA LEU A 196 4.11 2.61 -13.01
C LEU A 196 3.04 3.46 -12.33
N PRO A 197 3.40 4.63 -11.78
CA PRO A 197 2.43 5.48 -11.09
C PRO A 197 1.25 5.86 -11.99
N ASP A 198 0.04 5.43 -11.62
CA ASP A 198 -1.15 5.58 -12.46
C ASP A 198 -2.43 5.77 -11.63
N TYR A 199 -2.48 6.82 -10.83
CA TYR A 199 -3.58 7.12 -9.92
C TYR A 199 -4.73 7.81 -10.67
N VAL A 200 -5.89 7.15 -10.75
CA VAL A 200 -7.10 7.63 -11.43
C VAL A 200 -8.25 7.61 -10.44
N PHE A 201 -8.72 8.79 -10.03
CA PHE A 201 -9.66 8.95 -8.95
C PHE A 201 -11.12 8.77 -9.42
N GLU A 202 -11.39 7.68 -10.14
CA GLU A 202 -12.72 7.38 -10.67
C GLU A 202 -13.66 6.81 -9.62
N GLU A 203 -13.19 5.83 -8.86
CA GLU A 203 -14.01 5.05 -7.92
C GLU A 203 -13.43 5.02 -6.50
N ASP A 204 -12.13 5.28 -6.35
CA ASP A 204 -11.44 5.23 -5.06
C ASP A 204 -10.20 6.16 -5.00
N ARG A 205 -9.37 5.97 -3.97
CA ARG A 205 -8.14 6.72 -3.76
C ARG A 205 -6.88 5.99 -4.22
N GLN A 206 -6.98 4.71 -4.63
CA GLN A 206 -5.83 3.86 -4.97
C GLN A 206 -4.68 3.95 -3.94
N HIS A 207 -5.01 3.84 -2.65
CA HIS A 207 -4.09 4.01 -1.52
C HIS A 207 -3.38 5.38 -1.41
N CYS A 208 -3.80 6.39 -2.19
CA CYS A 208 -3.33 7.74 -2.01
C CYS A 208 -3.83 8.30 -0.68
N VAL A 209 -2.94 8.95 0.04
CA VAL A 209 -3.23 9.64 1.30
C VAL A 209 -2.81 11.10 1.21
N TYR A 210 -3.30 11.92 2.12
CA TYR A 210 -3.08 13.37 2.06
C TYR A 210 -2.25 13.88 3.23
N ARG A 211 -1.47 14.93 2.97
CA ARG A 211 -0.88 15.79 4.00
C ARG A 211 -1.42 17.19 3.81
N ASN A 212 -1.74 17.86 4.90
CA ASN A 212 -2.20 19.26 4.90
C ASN A 212 -3.45 19.50 4.02
N ALA A 213 -4.22 18.45 3.74
CA ALA A 213 -5.45 18.49 2.99
C ALA A 213 -6.36 17.34 3.42
N ASP A 214 -7.65 17.54 3.18
CA ASP A 214 -8.70 16.55 3.36
C ASP A 214 -9.58 16.54 2.11
N ASP A 215 -10.06 15.38 1.66
CA ASP A 215 -11.00 15.31 0.53
C ASP A 215 -12.47 15.38 0.97
N GLN A 216 -13.44 15.01 0.13
CA GLN A 216 -14.86 15.05 0.49
C GLN A 216 -15.37 13.80 1.23
N GLY A 217 -14.53 12.78 1.46
CA GLY A 217 -14.95 11.48 2.00
C GLY A 217 -15.39 10.51 0.90
N TRP A 218 -16.04 9.42 1.30
CA TRP A 218 -16.59 8.40 0.40
C TRP A 218 -18.05 8.75 0.01
N PRO A 219 -18.54 8.37 -1.18
CA PRO A 219 -17.84 7.73 -2.30
C PRO A 219 -16.97 8.71 -3.11
N ILE A 220 -15.97 8.16 -3.79
CA ILE A 220 -15.23 8.87 -4.84
C ILE A 220 -15.98 8.68 -6.16
N GLU A 221 -16.25 9.79 -6.87
CA GLU A 221 -17.00 9.80 -8.12
C GLU A 221 -16.29 10.67 -9.16
N GLY A 222 -15.38 10.07 -9.91
CA GLY A 222 -14.68 10.68 -11.05
C GLY A 222 -13.52 11.64 -10.70
N LEU A 223 -13.45 12.13 -9.47
CA LEU A 223 -12.35 12.96 -8.97
C LEU A 223 -12.24 12.92 -7.44
N ILE A 224 -11.08 13.35 -6.92
CA ILE A 224 -10.95 13.82 -5.54
C ILE A 224 -11.01 15.36 -5.49
N GLU A 225 -11.76 15.90 -4.53
CA GLU A 225 -11.77 17.34 -4.22
C GLU A 225 -11.14 17.59 -2.86
N LEU A 226 -9.90 18.07 -2.88
CA LEU A 226 -9.10 18.41 -1.71
C LEU A 226 -9.36 19.84 -1.25
N THR A 227 -9.55 19.99 0.06
CA THR A 227 -9.49 21.29 0.75
C THR A 227 -8.22 21.35 1.57
N ALA A 228 -7.39 22.36 1.35
CA ALA A 228 -6.18 22.56 2.14
C ALA A 228 -6.54 22.83 3.60
N SER A 229 -5.98 22.04 4.53
CA SER A 229 -6.10 22.26 5.97
C SER A 229 -4.88 22.99 6.55
N LYS A 230 -3.75 22.98 5.83
CA LYS A 230 -2.52 23.73 6.15
C LYS A 230 -1.78 24.10 4.85
N PRO A 231 -0.76 24.97 4.91
CA PRO A 231 0.08 25.26 3.76
C PRO A 231 0.71 24.01 3.14
N ASN A 232 0.86 24.02 1.81
CA ASN A 232 1.46 22.92 1.03
C ASN A 232 0.68 21.60 1.15
N PRO A 233 -0.58 21.55 0.66
CA PRO A 233 -1.32 20.31 0.54
C PRO A 233 -0.55 19.35 -0.38
N MET A 234 -0.56 18.07 -0.04
CA MET A 234 0.16 17.03 -0.78
C MET A 234 -0.69 15.77 -0.89
N ILE A 235 -0.71 15.20 -2.10
CA ILE A 235 -1.13 13.82 -2.37
C ILE A 235 0.11 12.95 -2.29
N GLU A 236 0.11 11.95 -1.40
CA GLU A 236 1.15 10.94 -1.27
C GLU A 236 0.60 9.63 -1.84
N GLY A 237 1.23 9.12 -2.90
CA GLY A 237 0.90 7.80 -3.45
C GLY A 237 1.40 6.65 -2.56
N PRO A 238 0.96 5.41 -2.84
CA PRO A 238 1.44 4.23 -2.13
C PRO A 238 2.93 3.97 -2.34
N THR A 239 3.45 3.00 -1.58
CA THR A 239 4.78 2.44 -1.84
C THR A 239 4.69 1.52 -3.06
N GLU A 240 5.31 1.94 -4.16
CA GLU A 240 5.34 1.21 -5.43
C GLU A 240 6.79 0.93 -5.83
N PHE A 241 7.03 0.36 -7.01
CA PHE A 241 8.38 0.14 -7.53
C PHE A 241 8.40 0.30 -9.04
N TRP A 242 9.29 1.15 -9.55
CA TRP A 242 9.57 1.29 -10.98
C TRP A 242 10.99 1.79 -11.24
N ARG A 243 11.47 1.62 -12.47
CA ARG A 243 12.70 2.27 -12.95
C ARG A 243 12.37 3.65 -13.51
N ALA A 244 13.16 4.66 -13.15
CA ALA A 244 12.94 6.05 -13.56
C ALA A 244 12.74 6.21 -15.08
N GLU A 245 13.50 5.47 -15.89
CA GLU A 245 13.40 5.49 -17.35
C GLU A 245 12.06 4.97 -17.92
N GLU A 246 11.27 4.24 -17.13
CA GLU A 246 9.96 3.73 -17.53
C GLU A 246 8.84 4.76 -17.34
N ALA A 247 9.04 5.77 -16.48
CA ALA A 247 8.12 6.87 -16.24
C ALA A 247 8.86 8.24 -16.25
N PRO A 248 9.45 8.64 -17.40
CA PRO A 248 10.27 9.85 -17.48
C PRO A 248 9.48 11.15 -17.30
N SER A 249 8.15 11.08 -17.38
CA SER A 249 7.23 12.21 -17.27
C SER A 249 5.96 11.78 -16.54
N LEU A 250 5.26 12.76 -15.95
CA LEU A 250 3.99 12.57 -15.26
C LEU A 250 2.95 13.55 -15.79
N PHE A 251 1.71 13.11 -15.94
CA PHE A 251 0.56 13.90 -16.33
C PHE A 251 -0.37 14.06 -15.13
N ILE A 252 -0.69 15.31 -14.80
CA ILE A 252 -1.57 15.66 -13.69
C ILE A 252 -2.76 16.42 -14.25
N ARG A 253 -3.97 15.90 -14.05
CA ARG A 253 -5.21 16.54 -14.48
C ARG A 253 -5.92 17.11 -13.28
N MET A 254 -5.91 18.44 -13.16
CA MET A 254 -6.47 19.11 -11.99
C MET A 254 -7.03 20.49 -12.32
N ALA A 255 -7.97 20.93 -11.49
CA ALA A 255 -8.47 22.28 -11.42
C ALA A 255 -8.13 22.88 -10.06
N TYR A 256 -7.63 24.12 -10.04
CA TYR A 256 -7.25 24.79 -8.80
C TYR A 256 -7.80 26.22 -8.78
N ARG A 257 -8.36 26.60 -7.64
CA ARG A 257 -8.85 27.96 -7.37
C ARG A 257 -8.15 28.50 -6.14
N GLY A 258 -7.20 29.41 -6.35
CA GLY A 258 -6.42 30.01 -5.27
C GLY A 258 -5.35 30.97 -5.79
N GLN A 259 -4.29 31.18 -5.02
CA GLN A 259 -3.21 32.12 -5.38
C GLN A 259 -1.93 31.46 -5.89
N ALA A 260 -1.73 30.16 -5.62
CA ALA A 260 -0.52 29.46 -6.03
C ALA A 260 -0.35 29.46 -7.56
N LYS A 261 0.90 29.53 -8.00
CA LYS A 261 1.29 29.51 -9.43
C LYS A 261 2.19 28.34 -9.79
N LYS A 262 2.60 27.55 -8.80
CA LYS A 262 3.47 26.39 -8.96
C LYS A 262 2.84 25.18 -8.29
N GLY A 263 2.94 24.02 -8.94
CA GLY A 263 2.88 22.72 -8.31
C GLY A 263 4.27 22.10 -8.25
N ARG A 264 4.40 20.98 -7.53
CA ARG A 264 5.66 20.23 -7.40
C ARG A 264 5.42 18.73 -7.35
N VAL A 265 6.29 17.96 -7.99
CA VAL A 265 6.39 16.51 -7.82
C VAL A 265 7.68 16.19 -7.07
N VAL A 266 7.61 15.31 -6.08
CA VAL A 266 8.75 14.73 -5.34
C VAL A 266 8.69 13.21 -5.38
N TRP A 267 9.81 12.53 -5.17
CA TRP A 267 9.87 11.07 -5.19
C TRP A 267 10.75 10.47 -4.09
N LYS A 268 10.46 9.21 -3.76
CA LYS A 268 11.30 8.33 -2.94
C LYS A 268 12.18 7.49 -3.86
N THR A 269 13.45 7.31 -3.51
CA THR A 269 14.32 6.35 -4.21
C THR A 269 14.38 5.06 -3.40
N TYR A 270 14.89 3.99 -4.01
CA TYR A 270 15.10 2.73 -3.31
C TYR A 270 16.07 2.86 -2.13
N GLU A 271 17.14 3.65 -2.31
CA GLU A 271 18.16 3.94 -1.30
C GLU A 271 17.65 4.93 -0.24
N GLU A 272 16.90 5.96 -0.65
CA GLU A 272 16.34 6.98 0.23
C GLU A 272 14.81 6.94 0.19
N ARG A 273 14.25 6.15 1.11
CA ARG A 273 12.81 5.85 1.21
C ARG A 273 11.94 6.99 1.75
N SER A 274 12.50 8.20 1.85
CA SER A 274 11.82 9.41 2.28
C SER A 274 11.75 10.42 1.13
N PHE A 275 10.66 11.19 1.10
CA PHE A 275 10.60 12.36 0.21
C PHE A 275 11.69 13.36 0.59
N ASN A 276 12.32 13.91 -0.42
CA ASN A 276 13.31 14.97 -0.29
C ASN A 276 12.89 16.11 -1.21
N GLU A 277 12.76 17.32 -0.67
CA GLU A 277 12.36 18.51 -1.43
C GLU A 277 13.43 18.98 -2.43
N GLU A 278 14.67 18.50 -2.30
CA GLU A 278 15.73 18.70 -3.30
C GLU A 278 15.57 17.75 -4.50
N ARG A 279 14.86 16.62 -4.33
CA ARG A 279 14.48 15.70 -5.42
C ARG A 279 13.08 16.05 -5.90
N ALA A 280 12.99 17.15 -6.62
CA ALA A 280 11.73 17.75 -6.99
C ALA A 280 11.73 18.32 -8.41
N VAL A 281 10.57 18.32 -9.05
CA VAL A 281 10.32 19.09 -10.28
C VAL A 281 9.11 19.99 -10.05
N ASP A 282 9.32 21.29 -10.23
CA ASP A 282 8.27 22.30 -10.17
C ASP A 282 7.64 22.48 -11.56
N PHE A 283 6.33 22.74 -11.58
CA PHE A 283 5.58 23.02 -12.81
C PHE A 283 4.65 24.21 -12.62
N ASP A 284 4.41 24.96 -13.69
CA ASP A 284 3.48 26.10 -13.67
C ASP A 284 2.03 25.62 -13.69
N ILE A 285 1.20 26.22 -12.82
CA ILE A 285 -0.24 25.91 -12.73
C ILE A 285 -1.08 27.15 -13.05
N VAL A 286 -2.27 26.92 -13.59
CA VAL A 286 -3.26 27.95 -13.92
C VAL A 286 -4.35 27.94 -12.85
N PRO A 287 -4.41 28.91 -11.93
CA PRO A 287 -5.41 28.93 -10.86
C PRO A 287 -6.71 29.63 -11.31
N ASP A 288 -7.30 29.20 -12.43
CA ASP A 288 -8.56 29.76 -12.97
C ASP A 288 -9.80 28.97 -12.51
N GLY A 289 -9.61 27.87 -11.79
CA GLY A 289 -10.67 26.97 -11.35
C GLY A 289 -11.15 25.99 -12.43
N GLU A 290 -10.57 26.02 -13.62
CA GLU A 290 -10.84 25.08 -14.72
C GLU A 290 -9.83 23.94 -14.72
N PHE A 291 -10.20 22.82 -15.32
CA PHE A 291 -9.30 21.68 -15.41
C PHE A 291 -8.26 21.87 -16.50
N HIS A 292 -7.00 21.67 -16.13
CA HIS A 292 -5.84 21.64 -17.03
C HIS A 292 -5.07 20.34 -16.86
N THR A 293 -4.40 19.90 -17.93
CA THR A 293 -3.48 18.76 -17.89
C THR A 293 -2.05 19.29 -17.90
N TYR A 294 -1.30 18.99 -16.86
CA TYR A 294 0.08 19.41 -16.68
C TYR A 294 1.01 18.24 -16.96
N GLN A 295 1.92 18.39 -17.91
CA GLN A 295 3.01 17.44 -18.14
C GLN A 295 4.23 17.90 -17.35
N VAL A 296 4.75 17.02 -16.50
CA VAL A 296 5.91 17.25 -15.63
C VAL A 296 7.04 16.35 -16.11
N GLU A 297 8.11 16.95 -16.62
CA GLU A 297 9.29 16.21 -17.10
C GLU A 297 10.20 15.81 -15.93
N LEU A 298 9.94 14.66 -15.31
CA LEU A 298 10.69 14.16 -14.16
C LEU A 298 12.16 13.90 -14.51
N SER A 299 12.40 13.30 -15.68
CA SER A 299 13.72 13.04 -16.24
C SER A 299 14.58 14.29 -16.49
N SER A 300 14.02 15.50 -16.40
CA SER A 300 14.77 16.75 -16.46
C SER A 300 15.65 16.98 -15.22
N HIS A 301 15.34 16.33 -14.09
CA HIS A 301 16.11 16.39 -12.87
C HIS A 301 17.18 15.29 -12.85
N SER A 302 18.44 15.62 -12.57
CA SER A 302 19.56 14.66 -12.59
C SER A 302 19.39 13.49 -11.62
N ASP A 303 18.68 13.73 -10.52
CA ASP A 303 18.46 12.74 -9.46
C ASP A 303 17.21 11.88 -9.68
N TYR A 304 16.50 12.08 -10.80
CA TYR A 304 15.43 11.19 -11.24
C TYR A 304 16.03 10.02 -12.03
N THR A 305 16.60 9.05 -11.30
CA THR A 305 17.35 7.92 -11.88
C THR A 305 17.22 6.67 -11.01
N GLY A 306 17.42 5.50 -11.62
CA GLY A 306 17.44 4.22 -10.91
C GLY A 306 16.06 3.76 -10.42
N ALA A 307 16.05 2.99 -9.33
CA ALA A 307 14.83 2.46 -8.73
C ALA A 307 14.14 3.47 -7.81
N LEU A 308 12.83 3.63 -8.01
CA LEU A 308 11.97 4.56 -7.30
C LEU A 308 10.89 3.80 -6.52
N LEU A 309 10.45 4.39 -5.40
CA LEU A 309 9.55 3.74 -4.44
C LEU A 309 8.23 4.47 -4.14
N GLY A 310 8.01 5.65 -4.71
CA GLY A 310 6.76 6.38 -4.48
C GLY A 310 6.83 7.83 -4.91
N LEU A 311 5.65 8.40 -5.18
CA LEU A 311 5.47 9.78 -5.61
C LEU A 311 4.73 10.60 -4.56
N GLY A 312 5.10 11.88 -4.50
CA GLY A 312 4.37 12.91 -3.80
C GLY A 312 4.08 14.07 -4.74
N VAL A 313 2.84 14.56 -4.73
CA VAL A 313 2.42 15.68 -5.55
C VAL A 313 1.92 16.78 -4.64
N TYR A 314 2.56 17.94 -4.70
CA TYR A 314 2.02 19.19 -4.20
C TYR A 314 1.27 19.85 -5.35
N PRO A 315 -0.06 19.69 -5.47
CA PRO A 315 -0.81 20.25 -6.58
C PRO A 315 -0.75 21.79 -6.63
N ALA A 316 -0.59 22.43 -5.46
CA ALA A 316 -0.48 23.87 -5.35
C ALA A 316 0.46 24.26 -4.19
N LEU A 317 1.69 24.67 -4.50
CA LEU A 317 2.67 25.14 -3.52
C LEU A 317 2.20 26.44 -2.86
N ASN A 318 2.34 26.51 -1.54
CA ASN A 318 1.90 27.60 -0.68
C ASN A 318 0.39 27.85 -0.70
N ALA A 319 -0.41 26.94 -1.25
CA ALA A 319 -1.86 27.00 -1.09
C ALA A 319 -2.20 27.01 0.40
N THR A 320 -3.03 27.96 0.83
CA THR A 320 -3.36 28.16 2.24
C THR A 320 -4.65 27.46 2.63
N GLU A 321 -4.90 27.39 3.93
CA GLU A 321 -6.11 26.79 4.49
C GLU A 321 -7.39 27.30 3.79
N GLY A 322 -8.27 26.37 3.42
CA GLY A 322 -9.54 26.63 2.75
C GLY A 322 -9.48 26.71 1.22
N GLU A 323 -8.30 26.72 0.59
CA GLU A 323 -8.20 26.65 -0.87
C GLU A 323 -8.51 25.24 -1.39
N THR A 324 -9.17 25.16 -2.55
CA THR A 324 -9.72 23.91 -3.11
C THR A 324 -8.98 23.48 -4.37
N ILE A 325 -8.69 22.18 -4.46
CA ILE A 325 -8.03 21.51 -5.58
C ILE A 325 -8.88 20.31 -5.98
N ARG A 326 -9.25 20.20 -7.25
CA ARG A 326 -9.94 19.02 -7.80
C ARG A 326 -8.96 18.27 -8.70
N VAL A 327 -8.83 16.95 -8.52
CA VAL A 327 -7.88 16.12 -9.26
C VAL A 327 -8.59 14.90 -9.83
N GLU A 328 -8.51 14.72 -11.15
CA GLU A 328 -9.04 13.54 -11.85
C GLU A 328 -7.99 12.42 -11.86
N PHE A 329 -6.74 12.74 -12.19
CA PHE A 329 -5.66 11.75 -12.20
C PHE A 329 -4.26 12.34 -12.00
N VAL A 330 -3.35 11.46 -11.58
CA VAL A 330 -1.89 11.63 -11.56
C VAL A 330 -1.29 10.36 -12.17
N SER A 331 -0.77 10.44 -13.39
CA SER A 331 -0.43 9.25 -14.19
C SER A 331 0.85 9.41 -14.99
N HIS A 332 1.61 8.33 -15.16
CA HIS A 332 2.78 8.28 -16.04
C HIS A 332 2.43 8.45 -17.54
N ARG A 333 1.13 8.41 -17.89
CA ARG A 333 0.62 8.58 -19.26
C ARG A 333 -0.52 9.58 -19.31
N ASP A 334 -0.69 10.23 -20.46
CA ASP A 334 -1.81 11.15 -20.67
C ASP A 334 -3.12 10.38 -20.81
N ARG A 335 -4.07 10.68 -19.92
CA ARG A 335 -5.42 10.11 -19.88
C ARG A 335 -6.51 11.09 -20.30
N SER A 336 -6.16 12.29 -20.77
CA SER A 336 -7.13 13.34 -21.12
C SER A 336 -8.05 13.01 -22.33
N GLY A 337 -7.81 11.90 -23.03
CA GLY A 337 -8.61 11.43 -24.16
C GLY A 337 -9.21 10.03 -24.01
N SER A 338 -9.07 9.39 -22.85
CA SER A 338 -9.71 8.12 -22.47
C SER A 338 -10.91 8.40 -21.60
#